data_AF-A0A0G0PFX0-F1
#
_entry.id   AF-A0A0G0PFX0-F1
#
_cell.length_a   1.000
_cell.length_b   1.000
_cell.length_c   1.000
_cell.angle_alpha   90.00
_cell.angle_beta   90.00
_cell.angle_gamma   90.00
#
_symmetry.space_group_name_H-M   'P 1'
#
loop_
_entity.id
_entity.type
_entity.pdbx_description
1 polymer ?
#
loop_
_entity_poly.entity_id
_entity_poly.type
_entity_poly.pdbx_seq_one_letter_code
_entity_poly.pdbx_strand_id
1 'polypeptide(L)'
;MEKNYFDSLNYTIGNEDTALELEILPEEAQHVFAVAGSGSRIIPLLVKNPRFITCIDLSREQLSITELRIATLRELNYGDFLAFWGYPSRDITTNKRKSIFDNLVISSQAREIMNLFFEKNNWESLLHAGKWERTFKILSRINRIITKEKGLGIFNCQTEEDQAKYFKLKFPRKAWSFVIFLLGNAVVFNNLLYKGTFPKKNISESLHSFYIKRFDYLFKQDLARKNYFLQLLFFGELRFPEGLPLECNKEIFLKAKNGLLKTQIKYILGDVITEASKSSVPIDFLSLSDIPSYFKAPREQGFLQEIKKNISPGGIIVNRYYLRYPENLNTDGYQNIDDNFKEAISKEKIQMYSFGIYQKI
;
A
#
# COMPACT_ATOMS: atom_id res chain seq x y z
N MET A 1 -17.65 28.50 -6.68
CA MET A 1 -16.20 28.27 -6.50
C MET A 1 -16.02 27.01 -5.65
N GLU A 2 -15.25 26.07 -6.18
CA GLU A 2 -15.21 24.63 -5.91
C GLU A 2 -14.73 24.25 -4.50
N LYS A 3 -15.65 24.15 -3.53
CA LYS A 3 -15.31 23.72 -2.16
C LYS A 3 -15.18 22.22 -1.96
N ASN A 4 -15.48 21.38 -2.96
CA ASN A 4 -15.63 19.93 -2.77
C ASN A 4 -14.60 19.06 -3.53
N TYR A 5 -13.62 19.64 -4.23
CA TYR A 5 -12.70 18.81 -5.03
C TYR A 5 -11.57 18.18 -4.19
N PHE A 6 -11.15 18.81 -3.08
CA PHE A 6 -10.00 18.39 -2.26
C PHE A 6 -10.38 17.77 -0.89
N ASP A 7 -11.39 16.91 -0.85
CA ASP A 7 -11.99 16.54 0.44
C ASP A 7 -11.14 15.60 1.31
N SER A 8 -10.17 14.87 0.74
CA SER A 8 -9.35 13.92 1.50
C SER A 8 -8.26 13.20 0.72
N LEU A 9 -7.19 12.81 1.40
CA LEU A 9 -6.32 11.70 1.00
C LEU A 9 -6.95 10.37 1.41
N ASN A 10 -6.94 9.37 0.53
CA ASN A 10 -7.48 8.04 0.83
C ASN A 10 -6.55 7.30 1.81
N TYR A 11 -5.26 7.35 1.56
CA TYR A 11 -4.21 6.77 2.40
C TYR A 11 -2.90 7.54 2.15
N THR A 12 -2.09 7.63 3.20
CA THR A 12 -0.81 8.37 3.21
C THR A 12 0.38 7.44 3.47
N ILE A 13 0.14 6.24 3.99
CA ILE A 13 1.10 5.13 4.04
C ILE A 13 0.80 4.17 2.87
N GLY A 14 1.72 3.26 2.53
CA GLY A 14 1.39 2.11 1.69
C GLY A 14 0.36 1.22 2.37
N ASN A 15 -0.85 1.12 1.80
CA ASN A 15 -1.92 0.23 2.27
C ASN A 15 -1.77 -1.21 1.76
N GLU A 16 -0.64 -1.53 1.12
CA GLU A 16 -0.24 -2.82 0.54
C GLU A 16 1.27 -2.99 0.76
N ASP A 17 1.74 -4.22 0.98
CA ASP A 17 3.18 -4.47 1.11
C ASP A 17 3.80 -4.65 -0.28
N THR A 18 4.74 -3.75 -0.59
CA THR A 18 5.42 -3.65 -1.89
C THR A 18 6.64 -4.56 -1.98
N ALA A 19 6.99 -5.27 -0.91
CA ALA A 19 8.06 -6.27 -0.96
C ALA A 19 7.82 -7.30 -2.06
N LEU A 20 6.55 -7.69 -2.28
CA LEU A 20 6.17 -8.62 -3.34
C LEU A 20 6.47 -8.05 -4.74
N GLU A 21 6.02 -6.83 -5.07
CA GLU A 21 6.33 -6.24 -6.37
C GLU A 21 7.83 -6.03 -6.57
N LEU A 22 8.57 -5.65 -5.52
CA LEU A 22 10.02 -5.53 -5.61
C LEU A 22 10.69 -6.87 -5.94
N GLU A 23 10.19 -7.97 -5.41
CA GLU A 23 10.72 -9.31 -5.67
C GLU A 23 10.40 -9.79 -7.10
N ILE A 24 9.21 -9.48 -7.62
CA ILE A 24 8.77 -9.89 -8.96
C ILE A 24 9.39 -9.02 -10.06
N LEU A 25 9.56 -7.72 -9.81
CA LEU A 25 10.00 -6.74 -10.81
C LEU A 25 11.39 -7.09 -11.36
N PRO A 26 11.53 -7.30 -12.69
CA PRO A 26 12.83 -7.49 -13.32
C PRO A 26 13.76 -6.29 -13.15
N GLU A 27 15.06 -6.55 -13.03
CA GLU A 27 16.09 -5.50 -13.08
C GLU A 27 16.04 -4.79 -14.44
N GLU A 28 16.25 -3.47 -14.42
CA GLU A 28 16.35 -2.61 -15.60
C GLU A 28 15.16 -2.69 -16.58
N ALA A 29 13.97 -3.00 -16.06
CA ALA A 29 12.72 -2.95 -16.83
C ALA A 29 12.59 -1.62 -17.58
N GLN A 30 12.25 -1.66 -18.87
CA GLN A 30 12.10 -0.45 -19.68
C GLN A 30 10.93 0.39 -19.20
N HIS A 31 9.80 -0.25 -18.90
CA HIS A 31 8.59 0.46 -18.47
C HIS A 31 7.86 -0.29 -17.37
N VAL A 32 7.82 0.34 -16.20
CA VAL A 32 6.98 -0.03 -15.06
C VAL A 32 5.74 0.86 -15.07
N PHE A 33 4.57 0.25 -15.04
CA PHE A 33 3.29 0.94 -14.96
C PHE A 33 2.63 0.55 -13.63
N ALA A 34 2.37 1.49 -12.74
CA ALA A 34 1.94 1.16 -11.38
C ALA A 34 0.88 2.13 -10.86
N VAL A 35 -0.11 1.58 -10.18
CA VAL A 35 -1.03 2.37 -9.37
C VAL A 35 -0.22 3.12 -8.30
N ALA A 36 -0.33 4.45 -8.30
CA ALA A 36 0.50 5.34 -7.52
C ALA A 36 0.18 5.23 -6.02
N GLY A 37 -1.10 5.25 -5.69
CA GLY A 37 -1.56 5.26 -4.32
C GLY A 37 -0.99 6.44 -3.53
N SER A 38 -0.22 6.17 -2.48
CA SER A 38 0.46 7.24 -1.72
C SER A 38 1.90 7.49 -2.20
N GLY A 39 2.37 6.78 -3.22
CA GLY A 39 3.76 6.77 -3.67
C GLY A 39 4.71 5.91 -2.83
N SER A 40 4.27 5.43 -1.65
CA SER A 40 5.05 4.52 -0.80
C SER A 40 5.35 3.20 -1.53
N ARG A 41 4.45 2.81 -2.44
CA ARG A 41 4.58 1.63 -3.30
C ARG A 41 5.44 1.85 -4.54
N ILE A 42 5.73 3.10 -4.88
CA ILE A 42 6.57 3.43 -6.04
C ILE A 42 8.05 3.44 -5.64
N ILE A 43 8.37 3.95 -4.44
CA ILE A 43 9.76 4.05 -3.98
C ILE A 43 10.52 2.74 -4.07
N PRO A 44 10.01 1.59 -3.56
CA PRO A 44 10.74 0.33 -3.66
C PRO A 44 11.02 -0.11 -5.09
N LEU A 45 10.13 0.16 -6.05
CA LEU A 45 10.31 -0.27 -7.45
C LEU A 45 11.55 0.38 -8.11
N LEU A 46 11.94 1.57 -7.65
CA LEU A 46 13.13 2.27 -8.13
C LEU A 46 14.43 1.51 -7.83
N VAL A 47 14.43 0.59 -6.86
CA VAL A 47 15.59 -0.25 -6.53
C VAL A 47 16.04 -1.09 -7.74
N LYS A 48 15.10 -1.46 -8.61
CA LYS A 48 15.34 -2.25 -9.82
C LYS A 48 15.79 -1.42 -11.02
N ASN A 49 16.07 -0.13 -10.82
CA ASN A 49 16.53 0.81 -11.85
C ASN A 49 15.70 0.80 -13.15
N PRO A 50 14.35 0.85 -13.10
CA PRO A 50 13.57 0.91 -14.31
C PRO A 50 13.89 2.17 -15.11
N ARG A 51 13.84 2.10 -16.45
CA ARG A 51 14.08 3.29 -17.28
C ARG A 51 12.95 4.32 -17.14
N PHE A 52 11.73 3.84 -17.05
CA PHE A 52 10.54 4.67 -16.96
C PHE A 52 9.51 4.08 -15.99
N ILE A 53 8.94 4.92 -15.12
CA ILE A 53 7.78 4.57 -14.30
C ILE A 53 6.62 5.49 -14.64
N THR A 54 5.50 4.90 -15.07
CA THR A 54 4.19 5.56 -15.10
C THR A 54 3.47 5.31 -13.79
N CYS A 55 3.29 6.36 -13.00
CA CYS A 55 2.44 6.39 -11.81
C CYS A 55 1.02 6.80 -12.22
N ILE A 56 0.04 5.92 -12.01
CA ILE A 56 -1.36 6.19 -12.36
C ILE A 56 -2.27 6.18 -11.13
N ASP A 57 -3.24 7.08 -11.07
CA ASP A 57 -4.31 7.03 -10.07
C ASP A 57 -5.57 7.69 -10.61
N LEU A 58 -6.72 7.40 -10.01
CA LEU A 58 -7.98 8.10 -10.27
C LEU A 58 -8.09 9.38 -9.44
N SER A 59 -7.29 9.52 -8.37
CA SER A 59 -7.27 10.69 -7.50
C SER A 59 -6.08 11.59 -7.79
N ARG A 60 -6.40 12.87 -8.01
CA ARG A 60 -5.40 13.93 -8.20
C ARG A 60 -4.58 14.15 -6.93
N GLU A 61 -5.21 14.00 -5.77
CA GLU A 61 -4.59 14.12 -4.45
C GLU A 61 -3.57 12.99 -4.22
N GLN A 62 -3.91 11.75 -4.62
CA GLN A 62 -3.02 10.60 -4.54
C GLN A 62 -1.80 10.74 -5.47
N LEU A 63 -1.98 11.28 -6.68
CA LEU A 63 -0.84 11.63 -7.53
C LEU A 63 0.02 12.75 -6.93
N SER A 64 -0.60 13.76 -6.30
CA SER A 64 0.13 14.88 -5.70
C SER A 64 0.99 14.46 -4.51
N ILE A 65 0.48 13.58 -3.64
CA ILE A 65 1.28 13.04 -2.53
C ILE A 65 2.36 12.06 -3.03
N THR A 66 2.09 11.33 -4.12
CA THR A 66 3.10 10.49 -4.79
C THR A 66 4.24 11.35 -5.34
N GLU A 67 3.93 12.47 -5.99
CA GLU A 67 4.93 13.42 -6.48
C GLU A 67 5.75 14.01 -5.34
N LEU A 68 5.09 14.45 -4.25
CA LEU A 68 5.77 14.93 -3.05
C LEU A 68 6.73 13.88 -2.48
N ARG A 69 6.31 12.62 -2.41
CA ARG A 69 7.13 11.51 -1.89
C ARG A 69 8.36 11.26 -2.75
N ILE A 70 8.20 11.26 -4.06
CA ILE A 70 9.32 11.13 -5.00
C ILE A 70 10.28 12.33 -4.91
N ALA A 71 9.77 13.56 -4.77
CA ALA A 71 10.61 14.75 -4.56
C ALA A 71 11.41 14.67 -3.25
N THR A 72 10.77 14.23 -2.15
CA THR A 72 11.49 14.06 -0.87
C THR A 72 12.57 12.98 -0.94
N LEU A 73 12.34 11.87 -1.66
CA LEU A 73 13.37 10.86 -1.93
C LEU A 73 14.55 11.46 -2.70
N ARG A 74 14.27 12.28 -3.72
CA ARG A 74 15.27 12.94 -4.56
C ARG A 74 16.15 13.90 -3.76
N GLU A 75 15.55 14.74 -2.94
CA GLU A 75 16.25 15.90 -2.37
C GLU A 75 16.76 15.66 -0.94
N LEU A 76 16.06 14.88 -0.13
CA LEU A 76 16.39 14.72 1.28
C LEU A 76 17.39 13.58 1.51
N ASN A 77 18.19 13.67 2.56
CA ASN A 77 18.90 12.50 3.08
C ASN A 77 17.92 11.59 3.83
N TYR A 78 18.35 10.37 4.15
CA TYR A 78 17.52 9.36 4.81
C TYR A 78 16.86 9.86 6.11
N GLY A 79 17.61 10.54 6.98
CA GLY A 79 17.08 11.04 8.25
C GLY A 79 16.05 12.15 8.06
N ASP A 80 16.30 13.06 7.12
CA ASP A 80 15.40 14.16 6.78
C ASP A 80 14.12 13.66 6.11
N PHE A 81 14.21 12.61 5.29
CA PHE A 81 13.06 11.95 4.69
C PHE A 81 12.14 11.37 5.77
N LEU A 82 12.68 10.58 6.71
CA LEU A 82 11.90 10.00 7.80
C LEU A 82 11.24 11.10 8.66
N ALA A 83 11.99 12.14 9.02
CA ALA A 83 11.51 13.23 9.86
C ALA A 83 10.44 14.09 9.16
N PHE A 84 10.60 14.37 7.86
CA PHE A 84 9.60 15.09 7.06
C PHE A 84 8.27 14.37 7.06
N TRP A 85 8.31 13.07 6.74
CA TRP A 85 7.15 12.19 6.75
C TRP A 85 6.68 11.83 8.15
N GLY A 86 7.40 12.15 9.23
CA GLY A 86 6.99 11.83 10.60
C GLY A 86 7.02 10.33 10.93
N TYR A 87 7.85 9.56 10.23
CA TYR A 87 8.16 8.19 10.63
C TYR A 87 8.92 8.20 11.97
N PRO A 88 8.78 7.15 12.82
CA PRO A 88 9.54 7.02 14.07
C PRO A 88 11.04 7.24 13.84
N SER A 89 11.51 8.44 14.18
CA SER A 89 12.86 8.94 13.93
C SER A 89 13.08 10.20 14.80
N ARG A 90 13.78 11.21 14.28
CA ARG A 90 13.92 12.51 14.94
C ARG A 90 12.72 13.42 14.61
N ASP A 91 12.26 14.20 15.58
CA ASP A 91 11.21 15.19 15.34
C ASP A 91 11.73 16.42 14.59
N ILE A 92 10.82 17.09 13.87
CA ILE A 92 11.04 18.42 13.28
C ILE A 92 9.85 19.32 13.59
N THR A 93 10.12 20.62 13.72
CA THR A 93 9.08 21.63 13.90
C THR A 93 8.24 21.79 12.63
N THR A 94 7.01 22.27 12.81
CA THR A 94 6.10 22.63 11.70
C THR A 94 6.75 23.66 10.75
N ASN A 95 7.45 24.66 11.28
CA ASN A 95 8.20 25.63 10.49
C ASN A 95 9.31 24.99 9.66
N LYS A 96 10.04 24.01 10.21
CA LYS A 96 11.07 23.28 9.46
C LYS A 96 10.45 22.42 8.36
N ARG A 97 9.33 21.75 8.63
CA ARG A 97 8.61 20.95 7.62
C ARG A 97 8.09 21.82 6.48
N LYS A 98 7.51 22.98 6.82
CA LYS A 98 7.09 24.00 5.85
C LYS A 98 8.26 24.46 4.98
N SER A 99 9.36 24.85 5.61
CA SER A 99 10.58 25.27 4.89
C SER A 99 11.12 24.19 3.96
N ILE A 100 11.09 22.90 4.36
CA ILE A 100 11.45 21.80 3.46
C ILE A 100 10.49 21.77 2.27
N PHE A 101 9.19 21.73 2.51
CA PHE A 101 8.17 21.67 1.46
C PHE A 101 8.25 22.84 0.47
N ASP A 102 8.46 24.06 0.96
CA ASP A 102 8.57 25.27 0.13
C ASP A 102 9.77 25.19 -0.84
N ASN A 103 10.84 24.48 -0.46
CA ASN A 103 12.06 24.34 -1.26
C ASN A 103 12.07 23.12 -2.19
N LEU A 104 11.15 22.14 -2.03
CA LEU A 104 11.10 20.95 -2.88
C LEU A 104 10.77 21.31 -4.34
N VAL A 105 11.32 20.59 -5.31
CA VAL A 105 10.97 20.72 -6.72
C VAL A 105 9.82 19.76 -7.08
N ILE A 106 8.60 20.31 -7.12
CA ILE A 106 7.36 19.65 -7.51
C ILE A 106 6.52 20.55 -8.43
N SER A 107 5.60 19.97 -9.17
CA SER A 107 4.64 20.66 -10.03
C SER A 107 3.82 21.69 -9.26
N SER A 108 3.39 22.77 -9.93
CA SER A 108 2.52 23.79 -9.34
C SER A 108 1.22 23.18 -8.79
N GLN A 109 0.67 22.21 -9.52
CA GLN A 109 -0.54 21.49 -9.13
C GLN A 109 -0.33 20.67 -7.85
N ALA A 110 0.73 19.86 -7.77
CA ALA A 110 1.01 19.11 -6.55
C ALA A 110 1.30 20.04 -5.38
N ARG A 111 2.01 21.16 -5.61
CA ARG A 111 2.26 22.17 -4.58
C ARG A 111 0.97 22.75 -4.03
N GLU A 112 0.06 23.20 -4.88
CA GLU A 112 -1.22 23.77 -4.46
C GLU A 112 -2.01 22.78 -3.61
N ILE A 113 -2.19 21.55 -4.09
CA ILE A 113 -2.94 20.50 -3.41
C ILE A 113 -2.29 20.14 -2.07
N MET A 114 -0.97 19.94 -2.05
CA MET A 114 -0.28 19.55 -0.84
C MET A 114 -0.21 20.68 0.19
N ASN A 115 -0.10 21.93 -0.25
CA ASN A 115 -0.17 23.09 0.64
C ASN A 115 -1.50 23.12 1.39
N LEU A 116 -2.63 22.88 0.70
CA LEU A 116 -3.94 22.80 1.35
C LEU A 116 -4.01 21.69 2.41
N PHE A 117 -3.44 20.51 2.12
CA PHE A 117 -3.40 19.41 3.11
C PHE A 117 -2.50 19.73 4.30
N PHE A 118 -1.33 20.32 4.08
CA PHE A 118 -0.45 20.73 5.17
C PHE A 118 -1.07 21.84 6.01
N GLU A 119 -1.64 22.88 5.42
CA GLU A 119 -2.33 23.96 6.13
C GLU A 119 -3.48 23.42 6.98
N LYS A 120 -4.32 22.56 6.41
CA LYS A 120 -5.42 21.89 7.15
C LYS A 120 -4.90 21.02 8.30
N ASN A 121 -3.69 20.48 8.18
CA ASN A 121 -3.02 19.68 9.21
C ASN A 121 -2.07 20.52 10.08
N ASN A 122 -2.17 21.85 10.07
CA ASN A 122 -1.30 22.78 10.82
C ASN A 122 0.20 22.55 10.61
N TRP A 123 0.58 22.15 9.39
CA TRP A 123 1.95 21.78 9.00
C TRP A 123 2.54 20.62 9.80
N GLU A 124 1.73 19.84 10.51
CA GLU A 124 2.14 18.56 11.08
C GLU A 124 2.34 17.51 9.98
N SER A 125 2.99 16.40 10.34
CA SER A 125 3.20 15.29 9.41
C SER A 125 1.87 14.74 8.86
N LEU A 126 1.86 14.44 7.55
CA LEU A 126 0.75 13.80 6.87
C LEU A 126 0.75 12.27 7.00
N LEU A 127 1.67 11.64 7.75
CA LEU A 127 1.83 10.18 7.79
C LEU A 127 0.54 9.42 8.04
N HIS A 128 -0.28 9.94 8.96
CA HIS A 128 -1.53 9.33 9.38
C HIS A 128 -2.74 10.21 9.04
N ALA A 129 -2.65 10.96 7.94
CA ALA A 129 -3.66 11.93 7.49
C ALA A 129 -4.59 11.38 6.41
N GLY A 130 -4.41 10.15 5.93
CA GLY A 130 -5.36 9.50 5.05
C GLY A 130 -6.60 8.96 5.78
N LYS A 131 -7.66 8.66 5.02
CA LYS A 131 -8.88 8.04 5.56
C LYS A 131 -8.57 6.67 6.16
N TRP A 132 -7.76 5.87 5.49
CA TRP A 132 -7.33 4.55 5.92
C TRP A 132 -6.64 4.59 7.29
N GLU A 133 -5.71 5.51 7.51
CA GLU A 133 -5.00 5.62 8.79
C GLU A 133 -5.90 6.15 9.91
N ARG A 134 -6.79 7.12 9.60
CA ARG A 134 -7.81 7.59 10.56
C ARG A 134 -8.75 6.47 10.99
N THR A 135 -9.12 5.60 10.06
CA THR A 135 -9.84 4.37 10.31
C THR A 135 -9.09 3.52 11.35
N PHE A 136 -7.81 3.23 11.12
CA PHE A 136 -7.02 2.41 12.05
C PHE A 136 -6.85 3.05 13.43
N LYS A 137 -6.79 4.39 13.53
CA LYS A 137 -6.82 5.08 14.83
C LYS A 137 -8.06 4.74 15.64
N ILE A 138 -9.23 4.69 15.00
CA ILE A 138 -10.50 4.32 15.66
C ILE A 138 -10.49 2.84 16.02
N LEU A 139 -10.15 1.98 15.07
CA LEU A 139 -10.08 0.52 15.26
C LEU A 139 -9.14 0.15 16.41
N SER A 140 -7.99 0.79 16.50
CA SER A 140 -7.02 0.55 17.56
C SER A 140 -7.55 0.88 18.96
N ARG A 141 -8.39 1.93 19.08
CA ARG A 141 -9.00 2.30 20.37
C ARG A 141 -9.98 1.23 20.81
N ILE A 142 -10.83 0.77 19.90
CA ILE A 142 -11.79 -0.33 20.15
C ILE A 142 -11.03 -1.60 20.54
N ASN A 143 -10.00 -1.96 19.76
CA ASN A 143 -9.16 -3.12 20.03
C ASN A 143 -8.54 -3.04 21.43
N ARG A 144 -7.94 -1.91 21.81
CA ARG A 144 -7.32 -1.73 23.14
C ARG A 144 -8.32 -1.78 24.28
N ILE A 145 -9.54 -1.25 24.12
CA ILE A 145 -10.59 -1.34 25.14
C ILE A 145 -10.94 -2.81 25.41
N ILE A 146 -11.04 -3.62 24.35
CA ILE A 146 -11.49 -5.02 24.44
C ILE A 146 -10.34 -5.96 24.86
N THR A 147 -9.17 -5.84 24.24
CA THR A 147 -8.02 -6.73 24.47
C THR A 147 -7.09 -6.28 25.60
N LYS A 148 -7.15 -4.99 25.98
CA LYS A 148 -6.35 -4.36 27.03
C LYS A 148 -4.84 -4.58 26.82
N GLU A 149 -4.06 -4.48 27.90
CA GLU A 149 -2.61 -4.71 27.89
C GLU A 149 -2.21 -6.09 27.37
N LYS A 150 -3.08 -7.10 27.48
CA LYS A 150 -2.80 -8.45 26.95
C LYS A 150 -2.77 -8.47 25.41
N GLY A 151 -3.55 -7.61 24.75
CA GLY A 151 -3.49 -7.48 23.29
C GLY A 151 -2.19 -6.82 22.83
N LEU A 152 -1.76 -5.77 23.55
CA LEU A 152 -0.53 -5.04 23.25
C LEU A 152 0.73 -5.83 23.61
N GLY A 153 0.66 -6.69 24.62
CA GLY A 153 1.84 -7.39 25.14
C GLY A 153 2.54 -8.33 24.15
N ILE A 154 1.89 -8.70 23.03
CA ILE A 154 2.55 -9.45 21.95
C ILE A 154 3.67 -8.64 21.27
N PHE A 155 3.58 -7.30 21.27
CA PHE A 155 4.61 -6.42 20.70
C PHE A 155 5.85 -6.30 21.60
N ASN A 156 5.79 -6.80 22.85
CA ASN A 156 6.95 -6.83 23.75
C ASN A 156 7.89 -8.03 23.47
N CYS A 157 7.45 -9.00 22.66
CA CYS A 157 8.26 -10.14 22.27
C CYS A 157 9.45 -9.71 21.39
N GLN A 158 10.64 -10.24 21.68
CA GLN A 158 11.87 -9.96 20.93
C GLN A 158 12.25 -11.13 20.00
N THR A 159 11.69 -12.31 20.22
CA THR A 159 11.96 -13.53 19.45
C THR A 159 10.65 -14.18 19.01
N GLU A 160 10.67 -14.88 17.87
CA GLU A 160 9.51 -15.61 17.34
C GLU A 160 9.05 -16.70 18.33
N GLU A 161 9.98 -17.35 19.03
CA GLU A 161 9.68 -18.34 20.06
C GLU A 161 8.90 -17.72 21.23
N ASP A 162 9.31 -16.56 21.73
CA ASP A 162 8.61 -15.84 22.78
C ASP A 162 7.23 -15.38 22.32
N GLN A 163 7.11 -14.92 21.08
CA GLN A 163 5.83 -14.54 20.49
C GLN A 163 4.90 -15.74 20.37
N ALA A 164 5.38 -16.89 19.90
CA ALA A 164 4.59 -18.11 19.80
C ALA A 164 4.08 -18.56 21.18
N LYS A 165 4.95 -18.52 22.20
CA LYS A 165 4.58 -18.79 23.60
C LYS A 165 3.54 -17.78 24.11
N TYR A 166 3.75 -16.48 23.89
CA TYR A 166 2.82 -15.43 24.32
C TYR A 166 1.47 -15.57 23.62
N PHE A 167 1.46 -15.76 22.31
CA PHE A 167 0.27 -15.93 21.50
C PHE A 167 -0.54 -17.17 21.90
N LYS A 168 0.12 -18.24 22.34
CA LYS A 168 -0.52 -19.45 22.86
C LYS A 168 -1.07 -19.28 24.28
N LEU A 169 -0.30 -18.69 25.17
CA LEU A 169 -0.56 -18.75 26.62
C LEU A 169 -1.19 -17.48 27.20
N LYS A 170 -0.94 -16.30 26.61
CA LYS A 170 -1.25 -15.00 27.21
C LYS A 170 -2.15 -14.11 26.35
N PHE A 171 -2.04 -14.20 25.03
CA PHE A 171 -2.80 -13.35 24.11
C PHE A 171 -4.32 -13.57 24.27
N PRO A 172 -5.14 -12.50 24.31
CA PRO A 172 -6.54 -12.59 24.69
C PRO A 172 -7.42 -13.03 23.52
N ARG A 173 -7.24 -14.27 23.05
CA ARG A 173 -7.86 -14.81 21.81
C ARG A 173 -9.37 -14.64 21.71
N LYS A 174 -10.11 -14.83 22.82
CA LYS A 174 -11.58 -14.64 22.84
C LYS A 174 -11.95 -13.16 22.64
N ALA A 175 -11.25 -12.26 23.33
CA ALA A 175 -11.45 -10.82 23.19
C ALA A 175 -11.05 -10.34 21.79
N TRP A 176 -9.93 -10.84 21.26
CA TRP A 176 -9.51 -10.58 19.88
C TRP A 176 -10.54 -11.07 18.86
N SER A 177 -11.08 -12.28 19.04
CA SER A 177 -12.12 -12.81 18.17
C SER A 177 -13.38 -11.95 18.18
N PHE A 178 -13.73 -11.39 19.35
CA PHE A 178 -14.82 -10.43 19.46
C PHE A 178 -14.51 -9.09 18.77
N VAL A 179 -13.28 -8.58 18.86
CA VAL A 179 -12.83 -7.42 18.06
C VAL A 179 -13.07 -7.70 16.58
N ILE A 180 -12.54 -8.81 16.05
CA ILE A 180 -12.70 -9.17 14.64
C ILE A 180 -14.17 -9.35 14.25
N PHE A 181 -15.02 -9.87 15.14
CA PHE A 181 -16.46 -9.97 14.91
C PHE A 181 -17.12 -8.60 14.75
N LEU A 182 -16.79 -7.65 15.62
CA LEU A 182 -17.28 -6.27 15.52
C LEU A 182 -16.76 -5.56 14.28
N LEU A 183 -15.48 -5.73 13.96
CA LEU A 183 -14.86 -5.07 12.80
C LEU A 183 -15.31 -5.68 11.48
N GLY A 184 -15.52 -7.00 11.43
CA GLY A 184 -15.94 -7.74 10.26
C GLY A 184 -17.43 -7.61 9.91
N ASN A 185 -18.23 -6.88 10.70
CA ASN A 185 -19.62 -6.59 10.35
C ASN A 185 -19.67 -5.38 9.40
N ALA A 186 -20.34 -5.54 8.26
CA ALA A 186 -20.16 -4.76 7.03
C ALA A 186 -20.25 -3.23 7.16
N VAL A 187 -20.90 -2.69 8.19
CA VAL A 187 -21.05 -1.25 8.43
C VAL A 187 -19.71 -0.57 8.75
N VAL A 188 -18.80 -1.28 9.41
CA VAL A 188 -17.48 -0.76 9.81
C VAL A 188 -16.61 -0.67 8.56
N PHE A 189 -16.38 -1.76 7.82
CA PHE A 189 -15.58 -1.73 6.59
C PHE A 189 -16.19 -0.90 5.44
N ASN A 190 -17.52 -0.89 5.26
CA ASN A 190 -18.19 -0.09 4.21
C ASN A 190 -17.93 1.41 4.35
N ASN A 191 -17.78 1.92 5.57
CA ASN A 191 -17.52 3.35 5.83
C ASN A 191 -16.03 3.69 5.94
N LEU A 192 -15.16 2.70 6.15
CA LEU A 192 -13.78 2.92 6.59
C LEU A 192 -12.73 2.90 5.47
N LEU A 193 -13.03 2.32 4.30
CA LEU A 193 -12.04 2.18 3.23
C LEU A 193 -12.33 3.01 1.98
N TYR A 194 -13.58 3.15 1.53
CA TYR A 194 -13.89 3.90 0.30
C TYR A 194 -15.30 4.51 0.30
N LYS A 195 -15.45 5.72 -0.28
CA LYS A 195 -16.75 6.36 -0.60
C LYS A 195 -17.40 5.76 -1.88
N GLY A 196 -17.14 4.49 -2.17
CA GLY A 196 -17.60 3.78 -3.35
C GLY A 196 -17.70 2.29 -3.02
N THR A 197 -18.73 1.63 -3.57
CA THR A 197 -19.17 0.27 -3.26
C THR A 197 -18.04 -0.70 -2.90
N PHE A 198 -18.02 -1.16 -1.65
CA PHE A 198 -17.19 -2.29 -1.21
C PHE A 198 -17.35 -3.45 -2.21
N PRO A 199 -16.25 -4.13 -2.61
CA PRO A 199 -16.34 -5.18 -3.61
C PRO A 199 -17.33 -6.24 -3.14
N LYS A 200 -18.25 -6.65 -4.03
CA LYS A 200 -19.23 -7.68 -3.69
C LYS A 200 -18.47 -9.00 -3.51
N LYS A 201 -18.31 -9.38 -2.23
CA LYS A 201 -17.67 -10.63 -1.82
C LYS A 201 -18.23 -11.80 -2.65
N ASN A 202 -17.36 -12.55 -3.31
CA ASN A 202 -17.72 -13.83 -3.97
C ASN A 202 -16.99 -15.04 -3.38
N ILE A 203 -16.23 -14.85 -2.30
CA ILE A 203 -15.76 -15.97 -1.47
C ILE A 203 -16.91 -16.50 -0.59
N SER A 204 -16.97 -17.82 -0.43
CA SER A 204 -17.99 -18.48 0.41
C SER A 204 -17.76 -18.26 1.90
N GLU A 205 -16.51 -18.07 2.32
CA GLU A 205 -16.11 -17.90 3.72
C GLU A 205 -16.73 -16.65 4.39
N SER A 206 -17.09 -16.75 5.67
CA SER A 206 -17.56 -15.60 6.45
C SER A 206 -16.44 -14.59 6.70
N LEU A 207 -16.77 -13.29 6.77
CA LEU A 207 -15.75 -12.25 7.03
C LEU A 207 -15.00 -12.49 8.34
N HIS A 208 -15.70 -12.93 9.38
CA HIS A 208 -15.07 -13.28 10.66
C HIS A 208 -14.04 -14.41 10.52
N SER A 209 -14.41 -15.52 9.85
CA SER A 209 -13.48 -16.63 9.61
C SER A 209 -12.28 -16.20 8.77
N PHE A 210 -12.53 -15.43 7.70
CA PHE A 210 -11.50 -14.89 6.82
C PHE A 210 -10.45 -14.10 7.63
N TYR A 211 -10.88 -13.06 8.35
CA TYR A 211 -9.94 -12.23 9.11
C TYR A 211 -9.26 -12.99 10.24
N ILE A 212 -9.96 -13.88 10.96
CA ILE A 212 -9.33 -14.68 12.04
C ILE A 212 -8.18 -15.50 11.48
N LYS A 213 -8.37 -16.20 10.35
CA LYS A 213 -7.32 -16.99 9.72
C LYS A 213 -6.14 -16.13 9.27
N ARG A 214 -6.40 -14.99 8.62
CA ARG A 214 -5.33 -14.10 8.13
C ARG A 214 -4.54 -13.46 9.27
N PHE A 215 -5.20 -13.00 10.34
CA PHE A 215 -4.48 -12.47 11.50
C PHE A 215 -3.72 -13.55 12.28
N ASP A 216 -4.30 -14.75 12.44
CA ASP A 216 -3.58 -15.87 13.04
C ASP A 216 -2.31 -16.23 12.26
N TYR A 217 -2.38 -16.16 10.91
CA TYR A 217 -1.22 -16.29 10.05
C TYR A 217 -0.18 -15.18 10.28
N LEU A 218 -0.60 -13.90 10.27
CA LEU A 218 0.30 -12.77 10.52
C LEU A 218 1.03 -12.86 11.88
N PHE A 219 0.34 -13.30 12.94
CA PHE A 219 0.98 -13.48 14.26
C PHE A 219 1.98 -14.65 14.32
N LYS A 220 1.97 -15.54 13.34
CA LYS A 220 2.88 -16.70 13.23
C LYS A 220 3.98 -16.51 12.20
N GLN A 221 3.81 -15.55 11.28
CA GLN A 221 4.71 -15.30 10.17
C GLN A 221 6.03 -14.66 10.61
N ASP A 222 5.98 -13.62 11.44
CA ASP A 222 7.13 -12.91 12.03
C ASP A 222 6.65 -12.17 13.29
N LEU A 223 7.56 -11.49 13.99
CA LEU A 223 7.26 -10.63 15.13
C LEU A 223 6.24 -9.55 14.77
N ALA A 224 5.22 -9.39 15.62
CA ALA A 224 4.14 -8.41 15.43
C ALA A 224 4.69 -6.97 15.31
N ARG A 225 5.77 -6.66 16.05
CA ARG A 225 6.46 -5.36 15.97
C ARG A 225 7.14 -5.08 14.63
N LYS A 226 7.46 -6.10 13.84
CA LYS A 226 8.02 -5.97 12.49
C LYS A 226 6.96 -5.83 11.38
N ASN A 227 5.69 -5.73 11.75
CA ASN A 227 4.57 -5.64 10.82
C ASN A 227 3.81 -4.31 11.00
N TYR A 228 3.95 -3.37 10.06
CA TYR A 228 3.28 -2.06 10.13
C TYR A 228 1.75 -2.17 10.18
N PHE A 229 1.16 -3.17 9.51
CA PHE A 229 -0.29 -3.35 9.49
C PHE A 229 -0.81 -3.74 10.89
N LEU A 230 -0.11 -4.65 11.58
CA LEU A 230 -0.41 -4.98 12.97
C LEU A 230 -0.17 -3.77 13.89
N GLN A 231 0.89 -2.98 13.68
CA GLN A 231 1.09 -1.76 14.47
C GLN A 231 -0.08 -0.78 14.33
N LEU A 232 -0.55 -0.52 13.11
CA LEU A 232 -1.71 0.35 12.88
C LEU A 232 -2.99 -0.20 13.55
N LEU A 233 -3.21 -1.51 13.52
CA LEU A 233 -4.39 -2.13 14.13
C LEU A 233 -4.39 -2.12 15.66
N PHE A 234 -3.22 -2.13 16.30
CA PHE A 234 -3.10 -2.16 17.76
C PHE A 234 -2.83 -0.77 18.38
N PHE A 235 -2.08 0.08 17.68
CA PHE A 235 -1.69 1.40 18.18
C PHE A 235 -2.41 2.54 17.47
N GLY A 236 -2.83 2.36 16.21
CA GLY A 236 -3.38 3.43 15.37
C GLY A 236 -2.29 4.32 14.75
N GLU A 237 -1.03 3.93 14.91
CA GLU A 237 0.16 4.63 14.47
C GLU A 237 1.34 3.65 14.37
N LEU A 238 2.40 4.05 13.67
CA LEU A 238 3.66 3.32 13.63
C LEU A 238 4.53 3.70 14.84
N ARG A 239 5.06 2.71 15.56
CA ARG A 239 5.88 2.89 16.77
C ARG A 239 7.24 2.21 16.69
N PHE A 240 7.31 1.04 16.05
CA PHE A 240 8.49 0.19 16.02
C PHE A 240 9.21 0.34 14.68
N PRO A 241 10.43 0.92 14.64
CA PRO A 241 11.19 1.18 13.42
C PRO A 241 11.41 -0.05 12.52
N GLU A 242 11.58 -1.23 13.10
CA GLU A 242 11.80 -2.50 12.39
C GLU A 242 10.58 -2.99 11.60
N GLY A 243 9.40 -2.43 11.87
CA GLY A 243 8.17 -2.78 11.16
C GLY A 243 7.72 -1.75 10.15
N LEU A 244 8.47 -0.66 9.95
CA LEU A 244 8.09 0.40 9.02
C LEU A 244 8.00 -0.10 7.56
N PRO A 245 7.23 0.59 6.70
CA PRO A 245 7.17 0.30 5.27
C PRO A 245 8.56 0.28 4.61
N LEU A 246 8.66 -0.43 3.49
CA LEU A 246 9.95 -0.73 2.85
C LEU A 246 10.74 0.52 2.43
N GLU A 247 10.07 1.63 2.10
CA GLU A 247 10.71 2.92 1.82
C GLU A 247 11.51 3.50 3.01
N CYS A 248 11.22 3.05 4.23
CA CYS A 248 11.94 3.44 5.43
C CYS A 248 13.18 2.59 5.68
N ASN A 249 13.42 1.52 4.92
CA ASN A 249 14.68 0.78 5.04
C ASN A 249 15.81 1.61 4.42
N LYS A 250 16.90 1.84 5.18
CA LYS A 250 18.01 2.69 4.75
C LYS A 250 18.66 2.23 3.43
N GLU A 251 18.84 0.92 3.25
CA GLU A 251 19.42 0.37 2.03
C GLU A 251 18.48 0.57 0.84
N ILE A 252 17.20 0.27 1.01
CA ILE A 252 16.16 0.51 -0.01
C ILE A 252 16.09 1.98 -0.37
N PHE A 253 16.07 2.89 0.62
CA PHE A 253 16.05 4.33 0.40
C PHE A 253 17.23 4.77 -0.48
N LEU A 254 18.46 4.33 -0.15
CA LEU A 254 19.66 4.71 -0.91
C LEU A 254 19.64 4.13 -2.33
N LYS A 255 19.24 2.86 -2.49
CA LYS A 255 19.11 2.22 -3.80
C LYS A 255 18.03 2.89 -4.65
N ALA A 256 16.85 3.14 -4.09
CA ALA A 256 15.75 3.82 -4.76
C ALA A 256 16.12 5.27 -5.15
N LYS A 257 16.84 5.99 -4.28
CA LYS A 257 17.34 7.33 -4.58
C LYS A 257 18.31 7.32 -5.76
N ASN A 258 19.21 6.34 -5.83
CA ASN A 258 20.13 6.17 -6.94
C ASN A 258 19.40 5.77 -8.24
N GLY A 259 18.44 4.85 -8.16
CA GLY A 259 17.61 4.45 -9.30
C GLY A 259 16.84 5.64 -9.87
N LEU A 260 16.28 6.49 -9.00
CA LEU A 260 15.55 7.71 -9.40
C LEU A 260 16.38 8.68 -10.25
N LEU A 261 17.71 8.69 -10.13
CA LEU A 261 18.57 9.54 -10.98
C LEU A 261 18.52 9.14 -12.47
N LYS A 262 18.18 7.87 -12.75
CA LYS A 262 18.16 7.29 -14.09
C LYS A 262 16.75 6.98 -14.59
N THR A 263 15.77 6.97 -13.69
CA THR A 263 14.37 6.69 -13.99
C THR A 263 13.61 7.97 -14.33
N GLN A 264 12.96 8.00 -15.50
CA GLN A 264 11.97 9.03 -15.79
C GLN A 264 10.62 8.67 -15.14
N ILE A 265 10.01 9.63 -14.45
CA ILE A 265 8.68 9.45 -13.83
C ILE A 265 7.63 10.21 -14.64
N LYS A 266 6.49 9.58 -14.90
CA LYS A 266 5.29 10.20 -15.45
C LYS A 266 4.10 9.96 -14.52
N TYR A 267 3.29 10.99 -14.33
CA TYR A 267 2.03 10.90 -13.60
C TYR A 267 0.86 10.95 -14.57
N ILE A 268 -0.10 10.03 -14.43
CA ILE A 268 -1.32 10.00 -15.25
C ILE A 268 -2.53 9.94 -14.33
N LEU A 269 -3.43 10.90 -14.47
CA LEU A 269 -4.75 10.87 -13.85
C LEU A 269 -5.70 10.08 -14.77
N GLY A 270 -6.11 8.89 -14.36
CA GLY A 270 -6.97 8.05 -15.19
C GLY A 270 -7.16 6.63 -14.68
N ASP A 271 -7.97 5.90 -15.42
CA ASP A 271 -8.24 4.48 -15.19
C ASP A 271 -7.07 3.63 -15.69
N VAL A 272 -6.53 2.77 -14.81
CA VAL A 272 -5.28 2.02 -15.07
C VAL A 272 -5.34 1.13 -16.31
N ILE A 273 -6.44 0.42 -16.56
CA ILE A 273 -6.56 -0.48 -17.72
C ILE A 273 -6.69 0.34 -19.00
N THR A 274 -7.53 1.38 -18.95
CA THR A 274 -7.76 2.28 -20.07
C THR A 274 -6.46 2.95 -20.52
N GLU A 275 -5.68 3.47 -19.58
CA GLU A 275 -4.43 4.17 -19.91
C GLU A 275 -3.30 3.20 -20.26
N ALA A 276 -3.23 2.02 -19.64
CA ALA A 276 -2.29 0.96 -20.05
C ALA A 276 -2.57 0.48 -21.49
N SER A 277 -3.83 0.36 -21.91
CA SER A 277 -4.23 -0.01 -23.27
C SER A 277 -3.88 1.01 -24.36
N LYS A 278 -3.49 2.22 -23.94
CA LYS A 278 -3.06 3.33 -24.80
C LYS A 278 -1.56 3.61 -24.68
N SER A 279 -0.83 2.85 -23.88
CA SER A 279 0.59 3.10 -23.64
C SER A 279 1.39 3.05 -24.95
N SER A 280 2.08 4.14 -25.27
CA SER A 280 2.93 4.20 -26.46
C SER A 280 4.24 3.42 -26.31
N VAL A 281 4.63 3.12 -25.07
CA VAL A 281 5.79 2.29 -24.73
C VAL A 281 5.29 0.95 -24.17
N PRO A 282 5.71 -0.20 -24.73
CA PRO A 282 5.38 -1.50 -24.17
C PRO A 282 5.70 -1.59 -22.67
N ILE A 283 4.82 -2.22 -21.89
CA ILE A 283 4.91 -2.33 -20.44
C ILE A 283 5.53 -3.68 -20.08
N ASP A 284 6.65 -3.64 -19.37
CA ASP A 284 7.35 -4.85 -18.90
C ASP A 284 6.82 -5.31 -17.55
N PHE A 285 6.32 -4.38 -16.73
CA PHE A 285 5.76 -4.68 -15.42
C PHE A 285 4.56 -3.78 -15.11
N LEU A 286 3.43 -4.39 -14.76
CA LEU A 286 2.19 -3.70 -14.42
C LEU A 286 1.72 -4.08 -13.01
N SER A 287 1.70 -3.14 -12.07
CA SER A 287 1.12 -3.34 -10.73
C SER A 287 -0.26 -2.71 -10.64
N LEU A 288 -1.31 -3.55 -10.54
CA LEU A 288 -2.72 -3.12 -10.57
C LEU A 288 -3.34 -2.85 -9.20
N SER A 289 -2.64 -3.13 -8.09
CA SER A 289 -3.26 -3.08 -6.75
C SER A 289 -4.47 -4.02 -6.67
N ASP A 290 -5.46 -3.71 -5.82
CA ASP A 290 -6.72 -4.41 -5.68
C ASP A 290 -7.82 -3.93 -6.65
N ILE A 291 -7.49 -3.10 -7.63
CA ILE A 291 -8.46 -2.52 -8.59
C ILE A 291 -9.33 -3.60 -9.27
N PRO A 292 -8.81 -4.75 -9.73
CA PRO A 292 -9.62 -5.76 -10.37
C PRO A 292 -10.77 -6.31 -9.51
N SER A 293 -10.68 -6.26 -8.17
CA SER A 293 -11.78 -6.66 -7.28
C SER A 293 -13.02 -5.77 -7.38
N TYR A 294 -12.93 -4.61 -8.04
CA TYR A 294 -14.04 -3.69 -8.23
C TYR A 294 -14.69 -3.80 -9.62
N PHE A 295 -14.10 -4.58 -10.53
CA PHE A 295 -14.65 -4.74 -11.86
C PHE A 295 -15.95 -5.55 -11.87
N LYS A 296 -16.75 -5.31 -12.90
CA LYS A 296 -17.94 -6.08 -13.24
C LYS A 296 -17.81 -6.56 -14.69
N ALA A 297 -18.51 -7.63 -15.03
CA ALA A 297 -18.63 -8.04 -16.44
C ALA A 297 -19.15 -6.88 -17.32
N PRO A 298 -18.66 -6.73 -18.57
CA PRO A 298 -17.69 -7.62 -19.24
C PRO A 298 -16.22 -7.33 -18.88
N ARG A 299 -15.92 -6.18 -18.26
CA ARG A 299 -14.56 -5.72 -17.99
C ARG A 299 -13.79 -6.65 -17.03
N GLU A 300 -14.46 -7.17 -16.02
CA GLU A 300 -13.90 -8.18 -15.09
C GLU A 300 -13.33 -9.40 -15.84
N GLN A 301 -13.99 -9.80 -16.94
CA GLN A 301 -13.60 -10.96 -17.75
C GLN A 301 -12.51 -10.62 -18.76
N GLY A 302 -12.46 -9.36 -19.22
CA GLY A 302 -11.67 -8.95 -20.38
C GLY A 302 -10.46 -8.06 -20.11
N PHE A 303 -10.24 -7.58 -18.89
CA PHE A 303 -9.23 -6.53 -18.65
C PHE A 303 -7.80 -6.91 -19.06
N LEU A 304 -7.42 -8.19 -18.96
CA LEU A 304 -6.11 -8.68 -19.43
C LEU A 304 -5.99 -8.60 -20.97
N GLN A 305 -7.10 -8.82 -21.68
CA GLN A 305 -7.15 -8.73 -23.14
C GLN A 305 -7.13 -7.26 -23.60
N GLU A 306 -7.78 -6.36 -22.86
CA GLU A 306 -7.77 -4.91 -23.14
C GLU A 306 -6.35 -4.33 -23.20
N ILE A 307 -5.45 -4.79 -22.32
CA ILE A 307 -4.07 -4.31 -22.23
C ILE A 307 -3.06 -5.14 -23.01
N LYS A 308 -3.44 -6.32 -23.51
CA LYS A 308 -2.52 -7.34 -24.05
C LYS A 308 -1.56 -6.84 -25.11
N LYS A 309 -2.04 -6.00 -26.04
CA LYS A 309 -1.20 -5.46 -27.12
C LYS A 309 -0.08 -4.53 -26.60
N ASN A 310 -0.24 -3.95 -25.41
CA ASN A 310 0.70 -2.99 -24.81
C ASN A 310 1.59 -3.61 -23.73
N ILE A 311 1.38 -4.86 -23.35
CA ILE A 311 2.31 -5.60 -22.48
C ILE A 311 3.43 -6.20 -23.34
N SER A 312 4.68 -6.08 -22.93
CA SER A 312 5.82 -6.70 -23.61
C SER A 312 5.73 -8.23 -23.56
N PRO A 313 6.25 -8.97 -24.56
CA PRO A 313 6.48 -10.41 -24.40
C PRO A 313 7.30 -10.69 -23.14
N GLY A 314 6.87 -11.64 -22.30
CA GLY A 314 7.47 -11.91 -20.99
C GLY A 314 7.12 -10.88 -19.90
N GLY A 315 6.38 -9.81 -20.23
CA GLY A 315 5.95 -8.79 -19.28
C GLY A 315 5.02 -9.35 -18.20
N ILE A 316 5.13 -8.82 -16.99
CA ILE A 316 4.48 -9.35 -15.79
C ILE A 316 3.41 -8.38 -15.28
N ILE A 317 2.24 -8.91 -14.95
CA ILE A 317 1.13 -8.19 -14.34
C ILE A 317 0.92 -8.74 -12.93
N VAL A 318 0.90 -7.86 -11.92
CA VAL A 318 0.66 -8.22 -10.52
C VAL A 318 -0.67 -7.64 -10.07
N ASN A 319 -1.61 -8.54 -9.73
CA ASN A 319 -2.92 -8.19 -9.22
C ASN A 319 -3.09 -8.64 -7.78
N ARG A 320 -3.81 -7.85 -7.00
CA ARG A 320 -4.36 -8.24 -5.70
C ARG A 320 -5.87 -8.43 -5.80
N TYR A 321 -6.38 -9.36 -5.01
CA TYR A 321 -7.80 -9.65 -4.90
C TYR A 321 -8.23 -9.60 -3.44
N TYR A 322 -9.12 -8.67 -3.11
CA TYR A 322 -9.66 -8.51 -1.77
C TYR A 322 -11.12 -8.97 -1.74
N LEU A 323 -11.38 -10.11 -1.08
CA LEU A 323 -12.71 -10.71 -0.89
C LEU A 323 -13.50 -11.05 -2.17
N ARG A 324 -13.02 -10.63 -3.34
CA ARG A 324 -13.59 -10.90 -4.65
C ARG A 324 -12.48 -11.27 -5.64
N TYR A 325 -12.62 -12.45 -6.24
CA TYR A 325 -11.83 -12.89 -7.39
C TYR A 325 -12.57 -12.59 -8.70
N PRO A 326 -11.87 -12.30 -9.80
CA PRO A 326 -12.48 -12.20 -11.12
C PRO A 326 -13.19 -13.51 -11.51
N GLU A 327 -14.45 -13.42 -11.94
CA GLU A 327 -15.21 -14.56 -12.46
C GLU A 327 -15.00 -14.69 -13.97
N ASN A 328 -14.62 -15.88 -14.45
CA ASN A 328 -14.39 -16.19 -15.87
C ASN A 328 -13.36 -15.25 -16.55
N LEU A 329 -12.27 -14.93 -15.86
CA LEU A 329 -11.19 -14.11 -16.41
C LEU A 329 -10.55 -14.76 -17.64
N ASN A 330 -10.60 -14.07 -18.78
CA ASN A 330 -9.89 -14.51 -19.98
C ASN A 330 -8.39 -14.26 -19.82
N THR A 331 -7.64 -15.37 -19.70
CA THR A 331 -6.18 -15.40 -19.55
C THR A 331 -5.47 -15.79 -20.85
N ASP A 332 -6.15 -15.82 -22.00
CA ASP A 332 -5.56 -16.22 -23.28
C ASP A 332 -4.31 -15.40 -23.60
N GLY A 333 -3.20 -16.09 -23.88
CA GLY A 333 -1.88 -15.48 -24.12
C GLY A 333 -1.15 -15.00 -22.86
N TYR A 334 -1.61 -15.42 -21.68
CA TYR A 334 -0.91 -15.24 -20.42
C TYR A 334 -0.76 -16.58 -19.69
N GLN A 335 0.32 -16.71 -18.95
CA GLN A 335 0.56 -17.78 -18.00
C GLN A 335 0.39 -17.23 -16.58
N ASN A 336 -0.40 -17.89 -15.73
CA ASN A 336 -0.38 -17.60 -14.30
C ASN A 336 0.92 -18.17 -13.70
N ILE A 337 1.65 -17.33 -12.97
CA ILE A 337 2.96 -17.62 -12.38
C ILE A 337 2.96 -17.42 -10.85
N ASP A 338 1.80 -17.51 -10.20
CA ASP A 338 1.67 -17.33 -8.74
C ASP A 338 2.58 -18.29 -7.97
N ASP A 339 2.66 -19.54 -8.41
CA ASP A 339 3.48 -20.58 -7.76
C ASP A 339 4.98 -20.27 -7.76
N ASN A 340 5.46 -19.48 -8.74
CA ASN A 340 6.85 -19.04 -8.80
C ASN A 340 7.19 -18.07 -7.65
N PHE A 341 6.17 -17.39 -7.10
CA PHE A 341 6.32 -16.38 -6.06
C PHE A 341 5.61 -16.77 -4.76
N LYS A 342 5.29 -18.05 -4.56
CA LYS A 342 4.59 -18.53 -3.37
C LYS A 342 5.28 -18.12 -2.06
N GLU A 343 6.61 -18.11 -2.04
CA GLU A 343 7.38 -17.73 -0.86
C GLU A 343 7.27 -16.23 -0.59
N ALA A 344 7.43 -15.39 -1.62
CA ALA A 344 7.22 -13.94 -1.56
C ALA A 344 5.81 -13.60 -1.06
N ILE A 345 4.80 -14.23 -1.66
CA ILE A 345 3.38 -14.08 -1.29
C ILE A 345 3.18 -14.46 0.18
N SER A 346 3.81 -15.54 0.65
CA SER A 346 3.74 -15.98 2.05
C SER A 346 4.41 -15.03 3.03
N LYS A 347 5.28 -14.12 2.56
CA LYS A 347 6.00 -13.13 3.39
C LYS A 347 5.40 -11.72 3.35
N GLU A 348 4.42 -11.48 2.48
CA GLU A 348 3.72 -10.18 2.37
C GLU A 348 3.09 -9.82 3.74
N LYS A 349 3.21 -8.56 4.17
CA LYS A 349 2.90 -8.16 5.55
C LYS A 349 1.44 -7.81 5.83
N ILE A 350 0.55 -7.79 4.84
CA ILE A 350 -0.87 -7.50 5.04
C ILE A 350 -1.72 -8.78 5.06
N GLN A 351 -1.44 -9.74 4.18
CA GLN A 351 -2.10 -11.05 4.06
C GLN A 351 -3.63 -10.97 3.90
N MET A 352 -4.19 -9.80 3.61
CA MET A 352 -5.62 -9.63 3.33
C MET A 352 -5.95 -9.87 1.86
N TYR A 353 -4.94 -9.99 1.00
CA TYR A 353 -5.09 -10.17 -0.42
C TYR A 353 -4.79 -11.61 -0.82
N SER A 354 -5.50 -12.05 -1.84
CA SER A 354 -5.02 -13.11 -2.72
C SER A 354 -4.40 -12.47 -3.96
N PHE A 355 -3.66 -13.23 -4.76
CA PHE A 355 -2.88 -12.69 -5.87
C PHE A 355 -3.30 -13.32 -7.19
N GLY A 356 -3.02 -12.59 -8.27
CA GLY A 356 -3.01 -13.11 -9.63
C GLY A 356 -1.87 -12.47 -10.38
N ILE A 357 -0.78 -13.22 -10.54
CA ILE A 357 0.44 -12.81 -11.20
C ILE A 357 0.46 -13.50 -12.56
N TYR A 358 0.43 -12.70 -13.63
CA TYR A 358 0.32 -13.18 -15.00
C TYR A 358 1.53 -12.73 -15.82
N GLN A 359 2.17 -13.65 -16.52
CA GLN A 359 3.22 -13.37 -17.49
C GLN A 359 2.66 -13.48 -18.90
N LYS A 360 2.93 -12.49 -19.76
CA LYS A 360 2.55 -12.57 -21.18
C LYS A 360 3.46 -13.57 -21.92
N ILE A 361 2.83 -14.50 -22.66
CA ILE A 361 3.51 -15.51 -23.48
C ILE A 361 4.03 -14.89 -24.78
#